data_AF-A0A444YDT7-F1
#
_entry.id   AF-A0A444YDT7-F1
#
_cell.length_a   1.000
_cell.length_b   1.000
_cell.length_c   1.000
_cell.angle_alpha   90.00
_cell.angle_beta   90.00
_cell.angle_gamma   90.00
#
_symmetry.space_group_name_H-M   'P 1'
#
loop_
_entity.id
_entity.type
_entity.pdbx_description
1 polymer ?
#
loop_
_entity_poly.entity_id
_entity_poly.type
_entity_poly.pdbx_seq_one_letter_code
_entity_poly.pdbx_strand_id
1 'polypeptide(L)'
;MVTFVLPSSPSLRWQTFADVSLNRTISYVLFLRWGYNFVFTDADIMWFRDPFPRFHHDADFQIACHHFMGSSYDLENRPNGEFNFVKSNIRSIEFYKLWYSLQEVYPGYYDQDVLNFIKVDPFIIDTGLKMRFLDTNYYFDPNIVRNLISTSVKQLLNYARNDLADLLETCINRVIYLDSDLVVVDDISKL
;
A
#
# COMPACT_ATOMS: atom_id res chain seq x y z
N MET A 1 21.39 8.45 27.23
CA MET A 1 22.13 9.09 26.11
C MET A 1 22.42 7.99 25.11
N VAL A 2 21.53 7.79 24.13
CA VAL A 2 21.74 6.86 23.02
C VAL A 2 21.97 7.72 21.80
N THR A 3 23.20 7.71 21.31
CA THR A 3 23.65 8.49 20.16
C THR A 3 23.37 7.69 18.90
N PHE A 4 22.43 8.14 18.08
CA PHE A 4 22.37 7.71 16.69
C PHE A 4 23.49 8.41 15.93
N VAL A 5 24.50 7.64 15.51
CA VAL A 5 25.49 8.14 14.55
C VAL A 5 24.86 8.01 13.16
N LEU A 6 24.13 9.05 12.76
CA LEU A 6 23.76 9.26 11.37
C LEU A 6 25.03 9.62 10.56
N PRO A 7 25.19 9.15 9.31
CA PRO A 7 26.31 9.53 8.48
C PRO A 7 26.28 11.05 8.21
N SER A 8 27.44 11.70 8.34
CA SER A 8 27.63 13.15 8.34
C SER A 8 27.59 13.82 6.95
N SER A 9 27.02 13.18 5.93
CA SER A 9 26.87 13.80 4.61
C SER A 9 25.54 13.41 3.95
N PRO A 10 24.56 14.34 3.89
CA PRO A 10 23.30 14.14 3.20
C PRO A 10 23.43 14.06 1.68
N SER A 11 24.58 14.37 1.06
CA SER A 11 24.67 14.56 -0.40
C SER A 11 25.14 13.32 -1.17
N LEU A 12 25.75 12.32 -0.52
CA LEU A 12 26.32 11.16 -1.21
C LEU A 12 25.39 9.93 -1.29
N ARG A 13 24.34 9.84 -0.45
CA ARG A 13 23.46 8.65 -0.37
C ARG A 13 22.28 8.68 -1.36
N TRP A 14 22.00 9.81 -2.01
CA TRP A 14 20.88 9.95 -2.95
C TRP A 14 21.24 9.65 -4.41
N GLN A 15 22.51 9.39 -4.73
CA GLN A 15 22.95 9.14 -6.12
C GLN A 15 22.84 7.66 -6.55
N THR A 16 22.59 6.71 -5.65
CA THR A 16 22.58 5.27 -5.94
C THR A 16 21.20 4.68 -6.25
N PHE A 17 20.14 5.49 -6.39
CA PHE A 17 18.80 4.99 -6.77
C PHE A 17 18.72 4.45 -8.21
N ALA A 18 19.77 4.63 -9.03
CA ALA A 18 19.77 4.22 -10.44
C ALA A 18 20.17 2.75 -10.69
N ASP A 19 20.69 2.03 -9.69
CA ASP A 19 21.39 0.74 -9.91
C ASP A 19 20.84 -0.45 -9.10
N VAL A 20 19.59 -0.34 -8.62
CA VAL A 20 18.93 -1.42 -7.87
C VAL A 20 17.76 -1.94 -8.69
N SER A 21 17.72 -3.25 -8.94
CA SER A 21 16.50 -3.94 -9.39
C SER A 21 15.30 -3.40 -8.59
N LEU A 22 14.32 -2.82 -9.27
CA LEU A 22 13.26 -2.01 -8.65
C LEU A 22 12.56 -2.79 -7.50
N ASN A 23 12.98 -2.59 -6.24
CA ASN A 23 12.27 -3.15 -5.10
C ASN A 23 10.93 -2.40 -4.98
N ARG A 24 9.84 -3.14 -4.79
CA ARG A 24 8.46 -2.65 -4.64
C ARG A 24 8.36 -1.39 -3.76
N THR A 25 9.05 -1.35 -2.62
CA THR A 25 9.04 -0.20 -1.70
C THR A 25 9.69 1.06 -2.31
N ILE A 26 10.73 0.92 -3.14
CA ILE A 26 11.39 2.05 -3.82
C ILE A 26 10.45 2.67 -4.85
N SER A 27 9.74 1.84 -5.60
CA SER A 27 8.72 2.28 -6.56
C SER A 27 7.70 3.18 -5.89
N TYR A 28 7.19 2.80 -4.71
CA TYR A 28 6.25 3.62 -3.94
C TYR A 28 6.81 4.99 -3.57
N VAL A 29 8.07 5.05 -3.13
CA VAL A 29 8.73 6.33 -2.85
C VAL A 29 8.76 7.22 -4.10
N LEU A 30 9.03 6.65 -5.28
CA LEU A 30 9.05 7.41 -6.53
C LEU A 30 7.66 7.95 -6.91
N PHE A 31 6.59 7.15 -6.82
CA PHE A 31 5.23 7.63 -7.14
C PHE A 31 4.82 8.77 -6.22
N LEU A 32 5.04 8.62 -4.92
CA LEU A 32 4.70 9.65 -3.96
C LEU A 32 5.50 10.93 -4.24
N ARG A 33 6.80 10.82 -4.54
CA ARG A 33 7.64 11.98 -4.91
C ARG A 33 7.22 12.65 -6.21
N TRP A 34 6.62 11.92 -7.14
CA TRP A 34 6.03 12.48 -8.35
C TRP A 34 4.61 13.01 -8.17
N GLY A 35 4.05 12.94 -6.95
CA GLY A 35 2.74 13.49 -6.62
C GLY A 35 1.58 12.51 -6.79
N TYR A 36 1.84 11.24 -7.11
CA TYR A 36 0.80 10.24 -7.31
C TYR A 36 0.34 9.63 -5.99
N ASN A 37 -0.98 9.62 -5.78
CA ASN A 37 -1.60 8.66 -4.87
C ASN A 37 -1.58 7.28 -5.54
N PHE A 38 -1.67 6.20 -4.78
CA PHE A 38 -1.74 4.87 -5.38
C PHE A 38 -2.58 3.89 -4.56
N VAL A 39 -3.15 2.90 -5.25
CA VAL A 39 -3.74 1.71 -4.64
C VAL A 39 -2.86 0.53 -4.99
N PHE A 40 -2.37 -0.18 -3.99
CA PHE A 40 -1.75 -1.46 -4.20
C PHE A 40 -2.76 -2.57 -3.95
N THR A 41 -2.75 -3.59 -4.79
CA THR A 41 -3.56 -4.80 -4.61
C THR A 41 -2.78 -5.99 -5.16
N ASP A 42 -2.63 -7.05 -4.36
CA ASP A 42 -2.02 -8.28 -4.84
C ASP A 42 -2.77 -8.81 -6.05
N ALA A 43 -2.02 -9.45 -6.93
CA ALA A 43 -2.51 -9.86 -8.23
C ALA A 43 -3.59 -10.93 -8.18
N ASP A 44 -3.79 -11.56 -7.02
CA ASP A 44 -4.81 -12.55 -6.74
C ASP A 44 -6.06 -12.02 -6.01
N ILE A 45 -6.13 -10.70 -5.78
CA ILE A 45 -7.31 -10.03 -5.26
C ILE A 45 -8.21 -9.57 -6.41
N MET A 46 -9.52 -9.83 -6.26
CA MET A 46 -10.57 -9.29 -7.13
C MET A 46 -11.45 -8.31 -6.38
N TRP A 47 -11.80 -7.21 -7.04
CA TRP A 47 -12.75 -6.25 -6.53
C TRP A 47 -14.14 -6.56 -7.11
N PHE A 48 -15.07 -6.99 -6.26
CA PHE A 48 -16.47 -7.18 -6.65
C PHE A 48 -17.30 -5.89 -6.57
N ARG A 49 -16.71 -4.82 -6.03
CA ARG A 49 -17.30 -3.49 -5.84
C ARG A 49 -16.19 -2.46 -5.88
N ASP A 50 -16.56 -1.22 -6.17
CA ASP A 50 -15.68 -0.08 -6.02
C ASP A 50 -15.21 0.08 -4.54
N PRO A 51 -13.89 0.04 -4.27
CA PRO A 51 -13.36 0.24 -2.93
C PRO A 51 -13.22 1.72 -2.51
N PHE A 52 -13.16 2.67 -3.46
CA PHE A 52 -12.81 4.08 -3.18
C PHE A 52 -13.76 4.78 -2.18
N PRO A 53 -15.09 4.58 -2.21
CA PRO A 53 -16.03 5.21 -1.28
C PRO A 53 -15.82 4.79 0.19
N ARG A 54 -14.99 3.77 0.44
CA ARG A 54 -14.69 3.27 1.79
C ARG A 54 -13.42 3.88 2.37
N PHE A 55 -12.61 4.55 1.56
CA PHE A 55 -11.37 5.15 2.03
C PHE A 55 -11.66 6.34 2.92
N HIS A 56 -10.88 6.44 4.00
CA HIS A 56 -10.91 7.58 4.89
C HIS A 56 -10.23 8.77 4.21
N HIS A 57 -10.99 9.83 3.91
CA HIS A 57 -10.45 11.01 3.22
C HIS A 57 -9.33 11.71 4.00
N ASP A 58 -9.32 11.61 5.33
CA ASP A 58 -8.34 12.24 6.20
C ASP A 58 -7.05 11.43 6.37
N ALA A 59 -6.96 10.22 5.83
CA ALA A 59 -5.82 9.33 6.01
C ALA A 59 -4.74 9.49 4.95
N ASP A 60 -3.48 9.36 5.37
CA ASP A 60 -2.30 9.41 4.52
C ASP A 60 -1.96 8.01 3.97
N PHE A 61 -2.11 6.99 4.81
CA PHE A 61 -1.83 5.58 4.51
C PHE A 61 -2.94 4.71 5.08
N GLN A 62 -3.52 3.84 4.26
CA GLN A 62 -4.62 2.95 4.65
C GLN A 62 -4.33 1.55 4.16
N ILE A 63 -4.51 0.54 5.01
CA ILE A 63 -4.16 -0.84 4.68
C ILE A 63 -5.23 -1.80 5.16
N ALA A 64 -5.54 -2.82 4.37
CA ALA A 64 -6.39 -3.92 4.79
C ALA A 64 -5.83 -4.58 6.05
N CYS A 65 -6.68 -5.21 6.86
CA CYS A 65 -6.22 -6.01 7.99
C CYS A 65 -6.95 -7.34 8.04
N HIS A 66 -6.25 -8.40 8.46
CA HIS A 66 -6.86 -9.70 8.75
C HIS A 66 -7.59 -9.71 10.09
N HIS A 67 -7.08 -8.94 11.05
CA HIS A 67 -7.65 -8.82 12.38
C HIS A 67 -7.96 -7.36 12.67
N PHE A 68 -9.25 -7.03 12.59
CA PHE A 68 -9.80 -5.71 12.89
C PHE A 68 -10.33 -5.68 14.33
N MET A 69 -9.81 -4.77 15.16
CA MET A 69 -10.15 -4.64 16.58
C MET A 69 -11.38 -3.75 16.83
N GLY A 70 -12.10 -3.38 15.76
CA GLY A 70 -13.34 -2.59 15.81
C GLY A 70 -13.14 -1.09 15.58
N SER A 71 -11.89 -0.60 15.50
CA SER A 71 -11.56 0.79 15.20
C SER A 71 -10.47 0.89 14.14
N SER A 72 -10.67 1.75 13.13
CA SER A 72 -9.67 1.96 12.07
C SER A 72 -8.44 2.74 12.51
N TYR A 73 -8.44 3.32 13.72
CA TYR A 73 -7.28 3.97 14.31
C TYR A 73 -6.42 3.02 15.16
N ASP A 74 -6.94 1.83 15.49
CA ASP A 74 -6.31 0.97 16.48
C ASP A 74 -5.00 0.39 15.92
N LEU A 75 -3.88 0.75 16.54
CA LEU A 75 -2.58 0.23 16.14
C LEU A 75 -2.43 -1.25 16.49
N GLU A 76 -3.30 -1.86 17.28
CA GLU A 76 -3.32 -3.32 17.50
C GLU A 76 -3.86 -4.10 16.30
N ASN A 77 -4.50 -3.43 15.33
CA ASN A 77 -4.88 -4.06 14.06
C ASN A 77 -3.66 -4.70 13.38
N ARG A 78 -3.88 -5.87 12.79
CA ARG A 78 -2.83 -6.61 12.06
C ARG A 78 -2.97 -6.32 10.56
N PRO A 79 -2.16 -5.40 9.99
CA PRO A 79 -2.25 -5.02 8.59
C PRO A 79 -1.95 -6.22 7.69
N ASN A 80 -2.55 -6.28 6.52
CA ASN A 80 -2.27 -7.24 5.45
C ASN A 80 -1.70 -6.45 4.26
N GLY A 81 -0.53 -6.87 3.78
CA GLY A 81 0.18 -6.20 2.68
C GLY A 81 -0.55 -6.25 1.34
N GLU A 82 -1.51 -7.17 1.18
CA GLU A 82 -2.16 -7.45 -0.11
C GLU A 82 -3.06 -6.32 -0.61
N PHE A 83 -3.48 -5.35 0.22
CA PHE A 83 -4.30 -4.22 -0.25
C PHE A 83 -4.06 -2.94 0.57
N ASN A 84 -3.67 -1.85 -0.09
CA ASN A 84 -3.49 -0.55 0.56
C ASN A 84 -3.76 0.64 -0.37
N PHE A 85 -4.09 1.78 0.22
CA PHE A 85 -4.24 3.06 -0.46
C PHE A 85 -3.40 4.13 0.24
N VAL A 86 -2.66 4.90 -0.56
CA VAL A 86 -1.71 5.88 -0.05
C VAL A 86 -1.90 7.21 -0.76
N LYS A 87 -2.02 8.28 0.03
CA LYS A 87 -2.02 9.66 -0.46
C LYS A 87 -0.59 10.18 -0.54
N SER A 88 -0.26 10.85 -1.63
CA SER A 88 0.99 11.58 -1.81
C SER A 88 1.02 12.80 -0.91
N ASN A 89 1.92 12.75 0.07
CA ASN A 89 2.32 13.89 0.86
C ASN A 89 3.67 13.56 1.55
N ILE A 90 4.24 14.57 2.21
CA ILE A 90 5.53 14.44 2.87
C ILE A 90 5.55 13.35 3.94
N ARG A 91 4.43 13.13 4.66
CA ARG A 91 4.33 12.13 5.74
C ARG A 91 4.40 10.72 5.15
N SER A 92 3.66 10.46 4.07
CA SER A 92 3.72 9.17 3.36
C SER A 92 5.11 8.90 2.74
N ILE A 93 5.78 9.93 2.21
CA ILE A 93 7.14 9.79 1.66
C ILE A 93 8.14 9.39 2.75
N GLU A 94 8.12 10.06 3.89
CA GLU A 94 9.01 9.74 5.01
C GLU A 94 8.71 8.37 5.62
N PHE A 95 7.42 8.00 5.70
CA PHE A 95 7.00 6.65 6.11
C PHE A 95 7.61 5.55 5.23
N TYR A 96 7.49 5.65 3.90
CA TYR A 96 8.05 4.63 3.00
C TYR A 96 9.57 4.62 2.97
N LYS A 97 10.25 5.75 3.18
CA LYS A 97 11.71 5.79 3.37
C LYS A 97 12.14 5.05 4.64
N LEU A 98 11.42 5.25 5.75
CA LEU A 98 11.68 4.53 6.98
C LEU A 98 11.45 3.03 6.78
N TRP A 99 10.33 2.65 6.15
CA TRP A 99 10.00 1.26 5.88
C TRP A 99 11.07 0.56 5.05
N TYR A 100 11.49 1.17 3.93
CA TYR A 100 12.60 0.66 3.14
C TYR A 100 13.90 0.52 3.96
N SER A 101 14.25 1.54 4.76
CA SER A 101 15.47 1.54 5.55
C SER A 101 15.48 0.43 6.61
N LEU A 102 14.33 0.11 7.20
CA LEU A 102 14.22 -0.93 8.22
C LEU A 102 14.16 -2.35 7.64
N GLN A 103 13.68 -2.54 6.40
CA GLN A 103 13.80 -3.82 5.70
C GLN A 103 15.26 -4.26 5.57
N GLU A 104 16.19 -3.33 5.32
CA GLU A 104 17.63 -3.63 5.26
C GLU A 104 18.22 -4.03 6.63
N VAL A 105 17.60 -3.57 7.73
CA VAL A 105 18.09 -3.77 9.11
C VAL A 105 17.52 -5.04 9.75
N TYR A 106 16.36 -5.52 9.29
CA TYR A 106 15.69 -6.72 9.80
C TYR A 106 15.68 -7.87 8.76
N PRO A 107 16.85 -8.42 8.37
CA PRO A 107 16.88 -9.54 7.46
C PRO A 107 16.18 -10.76 8.08
N GLY A 108 15.24 -11.35 7.33
CA GLY A 108 14.48 -12.53 7.75
C GLY A 108 13.09 -12.26 8.33
N TYR A 109 12.68 -10.99 8.46
CA TYR A 109 11.30 -10.61 8.76
C TYR A 109 10.53 -10.33 7.47
N TYR A 110 9.24 -10.68 7.45
CA TYR A 110 8.38 -10.35 6.31
C TYR A 110 7.95 -8.88 6.36
N ASP A 111 7.56 -8.32 5.22
CA ASP A 111 7.15 -6.90 5.11
C ASP A 111 6.09 -6.49 6.14
N GLN A 112 5.16 -7.39 6.44
CA GLN A 112 4.10 -7.20 7.41
C GLN A 112 4.61 -7.15 8.85
N ASP A 113 5.65 -7.93 9.19
CA ASP A 113 6.29 -7.89 10.51
C ASP A 113 6.98 -6.55 10.72
N VAL A 114 7.73 -6.10 9.70
CA VAL A 114 8.42 -4.81 9.73
C VAL A 114 7.42 -3.66 9.87
N LEU A 115 6.29 -3.71 9.15
CA LEU A 115 5.22 -2.72 9.31
C LEU A 115 4.63 -2.70 10.73
N ASN A 116 4.48 -3.87 11.37
CA ASN A 116 4.00 -3.96 12.75
C ASN A 116 4.96 -3.29 13.76
N PHE A 117 6.26 -3.25 13.47
CA PHE A 117 7.22 -2.49 14.28
C PHE A 117 7.12 -0.99 13.99
N ILE A 118 7.01 -0.61 12.72
CA ILE A 118 7.00 0.79 12.26
C ILE A 118 5.78 1.56 12.76
N LYS A 119 4.61 0.93 12.81
CA LYS A 119 3.36 1.63 13.16
C LYS A 119 3.37 2.27 14.55
N VAL A 120 4.22 1.78 15.46
CA VAL A 120 4.42 2.31 16.82
C VAL A 120 5.76 3.05 16.98
N ASP A 121 6.52 3.22 15.90
CA ASP A 121 7.80 3.92 15.95
C ASP A 121 7.58 5.41 16.30
N PRO A 122 8.33 5.98 17.26
CA PRO A 122 8.20 7.38 17.64
C PRO A 122 8.32 8.35 16.46
N PHE A 123 9.16 8.04 15.46
CA PHE A 123 9.29 8.87 14.26
C PHE A 123 7.97 8.97 13.48
N ILE A 124 7.21 7.88 13.40
CA ILE A 124 5.91 7.86 12.70
C ILE A 124 4.87 8.66 13.48
N ILE A 125 4.87 8.53 14.81
CA ILE A 125 3.99 9.29 15.70
C ILE A 125 4.29 10.79 15.58
N ASP A 126 5.57 11.19 15.65
CA ASP A 126 6.02 12.58 15.58
C ASP A 126 5.78 13.21 14.21
N THR A 127 5.88 12.42 13.13
CA THR A 127 5.55 12.85 11.76
C THR A 127 4.06 13.17 11.61
N GLY A 128 3.20 12.68 12.52
CA GLY A 128 1.76 12.86 12.43
C GLY A 128 1.16 12.15 11.21
N LEU A 129 1.75 11.02 10.81
CA LEU A 129 1.23 10.17 9.75
C LEU A 129 -0.15 9.63 10.17
N LYS A 130 -1.17 9.88 9.36
CA LYS A 130 -2.52 9.37 9.61
C LYS A 130 -2.69 8.01 8.97
N MET A 131 -2.37 6.97 9.75
CA MET A 131 -2.57 5.58 9.37
C MET A 131 -3.99 5.12 9.68
N ARG A 132 -4.61 4.37 8.77
CA ARG A 132 -5.90 3.68 9.00
C ARG A 132 -5.85 2.22 8.61
N PHE A 133 -6.63 1.41 9.32
CA PHE A 133 -6.84 0.00 8.99
C PHE A 133 -8.23 -0.21 8.42
N LEU A 134 -8.31 -0.91 7.30
CA LEU A 134 -9.54 -1.20 6.59
C LEU A 134 -10.07 -2.56 7.03
N ASP A 135 -11.29 -2.57 7.56
CA ASP A 135 -11.99 -3.81 7.90
C ASP A 135 -12.32 -4.60 6.62
N THR A 136 -11.81 -5.83 6.56
CA THR A 136 -12.04 -6.76 5.45
C THR A 136 -13.24 -7.68 5.69
N ASN A 137 -13.83 -7.67 6.90
CA ASN A 137 -15.02 -8.44 7.22
C ASN A 137 -16.27 -7.77 6.65
N TYR A 138 -16.48 -7.93 5.35
CA TYR A 138 -17.74 -7.57 4.73
C TYR A 138 -18.59 -8.81 4.50
N TYR A 139 -19.89 -8.70 4.75
CA TYR A 139 -20.84 -9.77 4.43
C TYR A 139 -20.75 -10.08 2.93
N PHE A 140 -20.19 -11.24 2.64
CA PHE A 140 -20.16 -11.84 1.32
C PHE A 140 -21.06 -13.05 1.39
N ASP A 141 -22.15 -13.05 0.62
CA ASP A 141 -22.94 -14.26 0.44
C ASP A 141 -22.25 -15.12 -0.64
N PRO A 142 -21.54 -16.20 -0.26
CA PRO A 142 -20.83 -17.02 -1.23
C PRO A 142 -21.77 -17.67 -2.25
N ASN A 143 -23.07 -17.77 -1.96
CA ASN A 143 -24.03 -18.35 -2.88
C ASN A 143 -24.25 -17.49 -4.13
N ILE A 144 -23.99 -16.18 -4.06
CA ILE A 144 -24.08 -15.27 -5.21
C ILE A 144 -23.06 -15.67 -6.30
N VAL A 145 -21.86 -16.08 -5.89
CA VAL A 145 -20.76 -16.40 -6.82
C VAL A 145 -20.52 -17.89 -7.03
N ARG A 146 -21.17 -18.75 -6.22
CA ARG A 146 -20.91 -20.20 -6.17
C ARG A 146 -21.02 -20.89 -7.53
N ASN A 147 -21.88 -20.39 -8.40
CA ASN A 147 -22.08 -20.91 -9.75
C ASN A 147 -21.46 -20.02 -10.85
N LEU A 148 -20.84 -18.89 -10.47
CA LEU A 148 -20.23 -17.93 -11.39
C LEU A 148 -18.71 -18.10 -11.48
N ILE A 149 -18.08 -18.56 -10.39
CA ILE A 149 -16.63 -18.76 -10.30
C ILE A 149 -16.33 -20.25 -10.51
N SER A 150 -15.98 -20.62 -11.74
CA SER A 150 -15.42 -21.94 -12.05
C SER A 150 -14.08 -22.12 -11.33
N THR A 151 -13.74 -23.34 -10.92
CA THR A 151 -12.40 -23.69 -10.40
C THR A 151 -11.27 -23.34 -11.37
N SER A 152 -11.57 -23.19 -12.66
CA SER A 152 -10.65 -22.72 -13.71
C SER A 152 -10.24 -21.25 -13.58
N VAL A 153 -10.97 -20.44 -12.80
CA VAL A 153 -10.74 -18.98 -12.66
C VAL A 153 -9.35 -18.68 -12.07
N LYS A 154 -8.75 -19.58 -11.29
CA LYS A 154 -7.36 -19.44 -10.82
C LYS A 154 -6.33 -19.28 -11.95
N GLN A 155 -6.54 -19.87 -13.13
CA GLN A 155 -5.69 -19.64 -14.31
C GLN A 155 -6.10 -18.40 -15.11
N LEU A 156 -7.38 -18.02 -15.05
CA LEU A 156 -7.97 -16.89 -15.77
C LEU A 156 -7.69 -15.53 -15.10
N LEU A 157 -7.21 -15.51 -13.85
CA LEU A 157 -6.81 -14.28 -13.15
C LEU A 157 -5.76 -13.47 -13.93
N ASN A 158 -4.87 -14.14 -14.66
CA ASN A 158 -3.90 -13.46 -15.51
C ASN A 158 -4.56 -12.74 -16.70
N TYR A 159 -5.74 -13.17 -17.15
CA TYR A 159 -6.49 -12.58 -18.26
C TYR A 159 -7.40 -11.43 -17.83
N ALA A 160 -8.05 -11.52 -16.66
CA ALA A 160 -8.88 -10.44 -16.12
C ALA A 160 -8.09 -9.13 -15.88
N ARG A 161 -6.76 -9.21 -15.81
CA ARG A 161 -5.85 -8.06 -15.73
C ARG A 161 -5.95 -7.11 -16.92
N ASN A 162 -6.24 -7.61 -18.13
CA ASN A 162 -6.30 -6.77 -19.32
C ASN A 162 -7.57 -5.90 -19.35
N ASP A 163 -8.64 -6.36 -18.69
CA ASP A 163 -9.94 -5.68 -18.68
C ASP A 163 -10.15 -4.85 -17.39
N LEU A 164 -9.21 -4.90 -16.44
CA LEU A 164 -9.32 -4.19 -15.16
C LEU A 164 -9.34 -2.67 -15.35
N ALA A 165 -8.63 -2.14 -16.35
CA ALA A 165 -8.68 -0.71 -16.69
C ALA A 165 -10.10 -0.26 -17.09
N ASP A 166 -10.87 -1.13 -17.74
CA ASP A 166 -12.25 -0.85 -18.18
C ASP A 166 -13.28 -0.97 -17.03
N LEU A 167 -12.86 -1.53 -15.89
CA LEU A 167 -13.68 -1.63 -14.67
C LEU A 167 -13.46 -0.47 -13.70
N LEU A 168 -12.45 0.36 -13.93
CA LEU A 168 -12.14 1.51 -13.08
C LEU A 168 -13.08 2.68 -13.37
N GLU A 169 -13.46 3.41 -12.33
CA GLU A 169 -14.37 4.55 -12.46
C GLU A 169 -13.83 5.60 -13.45
N THR A 170 -14.73 6.31 -14.13
CA THR A 170 -14.35 7.38 -15.08
C THR A 170 -13.56 8.53 -14.47
N CYS A 171 -13.50 8.62 -13.13
CA CYS A 171 -12.68 9.59 -12.42
C CYS A 171 -11.19 9.24 -12.41
N ILE A 172 -10.84 7.98 -12.76
CA ILE A 172 -9.48 7.48 -12.86
C ILE A 172 -8.95 7.74 -14.26
N ASN A 173 -8.07 8.74 -14.39
CA ASN A 173 -7.61 9.21 -15.71
C ASN A 173 -6.40 8.46 -16.25
N ARG A 174 -5.61 7.82 -15.38
CA ARG A 174 -4.44 7.02 -15.79
C ARG A 174 -4.17 5.96 -14.75
N VAL A 175 -3.86 4.77 -15.27
CA VAL A 175 -3.52 3.58 -14.51
C VAL A 175 -2.16 3.13 -15.01
N ILE A 176 -1.18 3.03 -14.12
CA ILE A 176 0.14 2.50 -14.46
C ILE A 176 0.29 1.16 -13.75
N TYR A 177 0.36 0.09 -14.54
CA TYR A 177 0.69 -1.24 -14.06
C TYR A 177 2.21 -1.38 -13.98
N LEU A 178 2.71 -1.73 -12.80
CA LEU A 178 4.14 -1.92 -12.57
C LEU A 178 4.38 -3.25 -11.89
N ASP A 179 4.82 -4.21 -12.70
CA ASP A 179 4.88 -5.63 -12.34
C ASP A 179 3.51 -6.18 -11.89
N SER A 180 3.42 -7.46 -11.56
CA SER A 180 2.14 -8.16 -11.33
C SER A 180 1.22 -7.55 -10.26
N ASP A 181 1.69 -6.61 -9.43
CA ASP A 181 1.06 -6.33 -8.13
C ASP A 181 0.71 -4.84 -7.89
N LEU A 182 1.10 -3.90 -8.76
CA LEU A 182 0.90 -2.46 -8.49
C LEU A 182 0.03 -1.74 -9.51
N VAL A 183 -0.98 -1.04 -9.00
CA VAL A 183 -1.88 -0.16 -9.75
C VAL A 183 -1.67 1.30 -9.32
N VAL A 184 -0.84 2.06 -10.04
CA VAL A 184 -0.72 3.51 -9.77
C VAL A 184 -1.88 4.22 -10.43
N VAL A 185 -2.60 5.03 -9.67
CA VAL A 185 -3.80 5.75 -10.13
C VAL A 185 -3.51 7.25 -10.14
N ASP A 186 -3.67 7.89 -11.30
CA ASP A 186 -3.33 9.30 -11.54
C ASP A 186 -4.31 10.31 -10.92
N ASP A 187 -3.79 11.51 -10.70
CA ASP A 187 -4.31 12.75 -10.10
C ASP A 187 -5.56 12.64 -9.23
N ILE A 188 -5.43 11.87 -8.13
CA ILE A 188 -6.37 11.85 -7.01
C ILE A 188 -6.22 13.11 -6.12
N SER A 189 -5.68 14.24 -6.61
CA SER A 189 -5.84 15.51 -5.89
C SER A 189 -7.32 15.89 -5.65
N LYS A 190 -8.25 15.13 -6.23
CA LYS A 190 -9.71 15.30 -6.16
C LYS A 190 -10.52 14.16 -5.49
N LEU A 191 -9.90 13.14 -4.86
CA LEU A 191 -10.63 12.21 -3.95
C LEU A 191 -10.39 12.50 -2.46
#